data_AF-A0A955VRK5-F1
#
_entry.id   AF-A0A955VRK5-F1
#
_cell.length_a   1.000
_cell.length_b   1.000
_cell.length_c   1.000
_cell.angle_alpha   90.00
_cell.angle_beta   90.00
_cell.angle_gamma   90.00
#
_symmetry.space_group_name_H-M   'P 1'
#
loop_
_entity.id
_entity.type
_entity.pdbx_description
1 polymer ?
#
loop_
_entity_poly.entity_id
_entity_poly.type
_entity_poly.pdbx_seq_one_letter_code
_entity_poly.pdbx_strand_id
1 'polypeptide(L)'
;MLTFLAIAVGALSLWVLLSALRPLVETTVVTSADWERLEDESMVLLERRDRLVAELRDLEFEAALNKIGAKDLAELRTRFELEALAVERQLEENADDYNTRIEADVEA
;
A
#
# COMPACT_ATOMS: atom_id res chain seq x y z
N MET A 1 -40.95 40.22 -17.05
CA MET A 1 -40.86 38.75 -17.15
C MET A 1 -39.50 38.26 -17.62
N LEU A 2 -38.88 38.85 -18.65
CA LEU A 2 -37.54 38.43 -19.14
C LEU A 2 -36.42 38.52 -18.09
N THR A 3 -36.44 39.52 -17.21
CA THR A 3 -35.45 39.68 -16.12
C THR A 3 -35.55 38.57 -15.08
N PHE A 4 -36.76 38.19 -14.68
CA PHE A 4 -37.00 37.07 -13.78
C PHE A 4 -36.55 35.74 -14.39
N LEU A 5 -36.76 35.55 -15.69
CA LEU A 5 -36.29 34.36 -16.40
C LEU A 5 -34.76 34.28 -16.42
N ALA A 6 -34.08 35.40 -16.69
CA ALA A 6 -32.61 35.45 -16.69
C ALA A 6 -32.03 35.16 -15.30
N ILE A 7 -32.65 35.67 -14.23
CA ILE A 7 -32.24 35.38 -12.84
C ILE A 7 -32.46 33.90 -12.52
N ALA A 8 -33.60 33.33 -12.93
CA ALA A 8 -33.90 31.91 -12.70
C ALA A 8 -32.90 31.00 -13.43
N VAL A 9 -32.55 31.32 -14.67
CA VAL A 9 -31.54 30.57 -15.44
C VAL A 9 -30.15 30.69 -14.80
N GLY A 10 -29.76 31.89 -14.35
CA GLY A 10 -28.48 32.11 -13.66
C GLY A 10 -28.38 31.35 -12.34
N ALA A 11 -29.46 31.33 -11.55
CA ALA A 11 -29.53 30.59 -10.31
C ALA A 11 -29.46 29.06 -10.56
N LEU A 12 -30.15 28.58 -11.60
CA LEU A 12 -30.11 27.16 -11.98
C LEU A 12 -28.71 26.75 -12.44
N SER A 13 -28.04 27.58 -13.27
CA SER A 13 -26.67 27.28 -13.71
C SER A 13 -25.67 27.26 -12.56
N LEU A 14 -25.82 28.17 -11.60
CA LEU A 14 -24.96 28.20 -10.42
C LEU A 14 -25.21 26.99 -9.52
N TRP A 15 -26.47 26.58 -9.35
CA TRP A 15 -26.83 25.41 -8.57
C TRP A 15 -26.31 24.10 -9.18
N VAL A 16 -26.39 23.95 -10.52
CA VAL A 16 -25.82 22.81 -11.24
C VAL A 16 -24.30 22.77 -11.09
N LEU A 17 -23.62 23.92 -11.21
CA LEU A 17 -22.17 24.02 -11.03
C LEU A 17 -21.75 23.58 -9.62
N LEU A 18 -22.45 24.08 -8.59
CA LEU A 18 -22.17 23.72 -7.19
C LEU A 18 -22.44 22.24 -6.91
N SER A 19 -23.50 21.67 -7.49
CA SER A 19 -23.80 20.25 -7.35
C SER A 19 -22.77 19.37 -8.04
N ALA A 20 -22.22 19.81 -9.19
CA ALA A 20 -21.14 19.12 -9.89
C ALA A 20 -19.78 19.24 -9.16
N LEU A 21 -19.57 20.31 -8.40
CA LEU A 21 -18.38 20.50 -7.55
C LEU A 21 -18.45 19.72 -6.24
N ARG A 22 -19.66 19.42 -5.76
CA ARG A 22 -19.90 18.70 -4.50
C ARG A 22 -19.18 17.34 -4.41
N PRO A 23 -19.23 16.45 -5.42
CA PRO A 23 -18.50 15.17 -5.34
C PRO A 23 -16.98 15.37 -5.23
N LEU A 24 -16.41 16.44 -5.81
CA LEU A 24 -14.98 16.74 -5.70
C LEU A 24 -14.55 17.24 -4.31
N VAL A 25 -15.51 17.66 -3.47
CA VAL A 25 -15.26 18.15 -2.10
C VAL A 25 -15.65 17.11 -1.06
N GLU A 26 -16.63 16.25 -1.36
CA GLU A 26 -17.09 15.15 -0.49
C GLU A 26 -16.28 13.85 -0.67
N THR A 27 -15.33 13.76 -1.62
CA THR A 27 -14.36 12.66 -1.66
C THR A 27 -13.70 12.54 -0.30
N THR A 28 -13.94 11.39 0.35
CA THR A 28 -13.49 11.07 1.69
C THR A 28 -11.97 11.04 1.65
N VAL A 29 -11.34 12.14 2.05
CA VAL A 29 -9.89 12.30 1.95
C VAL A 29 -9.25 11.29 2.90
N VAL A 30 -8.74 10.19 2.35
CA VAL A 30 -7.71 9.39 3.02
C VAL A 30 -6.63 10.39 3.40
N THR A 31 -6.47 10.60 4.71
CA THR A 31 -5.63 11.71 5.17
C THR A 31 -4.18 11.42 4.80
N SER A 32 -3.37 12.45 4.60
CA SER A 32 -1.93 12.25 4.37
C SER A 32 -1.28 11.41 5.48
N ALA A 33 -1.84 11.43 6.69
CA ALA A 33 -1.42 10.60 7.81
C ALA A 33 -1.76 9.10 7.63
N ASP A 34 -2.86 8.78 6.94
CA ASP A 34 -3.20 7.39 6.61
C ASP A 34 -2.22 6.85 5.55
N TRP A 35 -1.87 7.66 4.56
CA TRP A 35 -0.86 7.31 3.55
C TRP A 35 0.53 7.12 4.16
N GLU A 36 0.95 8.04 5.04
CA GLU A 36 2.24 8.00 5.73
C GLU A 36 2.37 6.73 6.61
N ARG A 37 1.31 6.38 7.35
CA ARG A 37 1.29 5.15 8.15
C ARG A 37 1.41 3.88 7.30
N LEU A 38 0.73 3.85 6.16
CA LEU A 38 0.75 2.70 5.23
C LEU A 38 2.10 2.57 4.52
N GLU A 39 2.72 3.69 4.15
CA GLU A 39 4.06 3.75 3.60
C GLU A 39 5.08 3.21 4.61
N ASP A 40 5.01 3.64 5.87
CA ASP A 40 5.88 3.17 6.94
C ASP A 40 5.77 1.66 7.16
N GLU A 41 4.56 1.10 7.23
CA GLU A 41 4.34 -0.33 7.47
C GLU A 41 4.88 -1.19 6.31
N SER A 42 4.65 -0.74 5.07
CA SER A 42 5.15 -1.41 3.88
C SER A 42 6.68 -1.33 3.79
N MET A 43 7.27 -0.19 4.17
CA MET A 43 8.71 0.02 4.19
C MET A 43 9.39 -0.91 5.19
N VAL A 44 8.83 -1.05 6.40
CA VAL A 44 9.37 -1.95 7.43
C VAL A 44 9.37 -3.41 6.95
N LEU A 45 8.33 -3.84 6.25
CA LEU A 45 8.26 -5.20 5.69
C LEU A 45 9.30 -5.40 4.56
N LEU A 46 9.49 -4.40 3.70
CA LEU A 46 10.53 -4.44 2.65
C LEU A 46 11.95 -4.48 3.23
N GLU A 47 12.23 -3.67 4.25
CA GLU A 47 13.51 -3.69 4.96
C GLU A 47 13.76 -5.05 5.63
N ARG A 48 12.72 -5.65 6.20
CA ARG A 48 12.82 -6.98 6.82
C ARG A 48 13.12 -8.05 5.77
N ARG A 49 12.46 -8.02 4.61
CA ARG A 49 12.78 -8.89 3.48
C ARG A 49 14.25 -8.75 3.08
N ASP A 50 14.73 -7.53 2.89
CA ASP A 50 16.11 -7.28 2.44
C ASP A 50 17.14 -7.79 3.44
N ARG A 51 16.85 -7.64 4.74
CA ARG A 51 17.66 -8.22 5.81
C ARG A 51 17.71 -9.75 5.75
N LEU A 52 16.56 -10.40 5.60
CA LEU A 52 16.49 -11.88 5.52
C LEU A 52 17.25 -12.41 4.30
N VAL A 53 17.17 -11.72 3.16
CA VAL A 53 17.93 -12.07 1.96
C VAL A 53 19.43 -11.92 2.19
N ALA A 54 19.86 -10.84 2.87
CA ALA A 54 21.27 -10.65 3.22
C ALA A 54 21.77 -11.73 4.19
N GLU A 55 20.99 -12.06 5.23
CA GLU A 55 21.33 -13.12 6.19
C GLU A 55 21.42 -14.49 5.52
N LEU A 56 20.50 -14.84 4.62
CA LEU A 56 20.57 -16.07 3.83
C LEU A 56 21.86 -16.16 3.00
N ARG A 57 22.23 -15.05 2.34
CA ARG A 57 23.45 -14.98 1.53
C ARG A 57 24.70 -15.11 2.39
N ASP A 58 24.73 -14.46 3.56
CA ASP A 58 25.85 -14.57 4.49
C ASP A 58 25.99 -16.00 5.02
N LEU A 59 24.87 -16.68 5.27
CA LEU A 59 24.85 -18.08 5.68
C LEU A 59 25.42 -19.00 4.59
N GLU A 60 25.04 -18.80 3.33
CA GLU A 60 25.61 -19.55 2.20
C GLU A 60 27.12 -19.31 2.07
N PHE A 61 27.57 -18.08 2.32
CA PHE A 61 28.99 -17.74 2.32
C PHE A 61 29.75 -18.40 3.48
N GLU A 62 29.21 -18.40 4.70
CA GLU A 62 29.81 -19.06 5.86
C GLU A 62 29.94 -20.57 5.69
N ALA A 63 28.95 -21.21 5.06
CA ALA A 63 29.03 -22.63 4.73
C ALA A 63 30.04 -22.93 3.62
N ALA A 64 30.16 -22.07 2.61
CA ALA A 64 31.22 -22.19 1.61
C ALA A 64 32.62 -22.10 2.23
N LEU A 65 32.75 -21.39 3.36
CA LEU A 65 33.97 -21.31 4.16
C LEU A 65 34.14 -22.45 5.18
N ASN A 66 33.27 -23.47 5.19
CA ASN A 66 33.24 -24.55 6.19
C ASN A 66 33.12 -24.04 7.66
N LYS A 67 32.56 -22.84 7.88
CA LYS A 67 32.37 -22.29 9.24
C LYS A 67 31.13 -22.85 9.93
N ILE A 68 30.18 -23.38 9.17
CA ILE A 68 28.94 -23.99 9.66
C ILE A 68 28.75 -25.36 9.00
N GLY A 69 28.22 -26.31 9.76
CA GLY A 69 27.95 -27.66 9.29
C GLY A 69 26.76 -27.70 8.34
N ALA A 70 26.74 -28.67 7.42
CA ALA A 70 25.65 -28.84 6.45
C ALA A 70 24.27 -29.00 7.09
N LYS A 71 24.21 -29.60 8.29
CA LYS A 71 22.98 -29.75 9.06
C LYS A 71 22.47 -28.41 9.60
N ASP A 72 23.37 -27.60 10.17
CA ASP A 72 23.03 -26.29 10.74
C ASP A 72 22.65 -25.30 9.64
N LEU A 73 23.33 -25.37 8.48
CA LEU A 73 22.95 -24.61 7.28
C LEU A 73 21.53 -24.98 6.84
N ALA A 74 21.21 -26.26 6.71
CA ALA A 74 19.88 -26.68 6.24
C ALA A 74 18.76 -26.20 7.18
N GLU A 75 18.99 -26.25 8.49
CA GLU A 75 18.03 -25.79 9.50
C GLU A 75 17.82 -24.27 9.45
N LEU A 76 18.91 -23.49 9.45
CA LEU A 76 18.86 -22.03 9.40
C LEU A 76 18.27 -21.52 8.09
N ARG A 77 18.68 -22.12 6.96
CA ARG A 77 18.14 -21.79 5.64
C ARG A 77 16.63 -22.03 5.57
N THR A 78 16.15 -23.19 6.01
CA THR A 78 14.72 -23.50 6.02
C THR A 78 13.94 -22.48 6.85
N ARG A 79 14.48 -22.09 8.01
CA ARG A 79 13.84 -21.09 8.87
C ARG A 79 13.75 -19.72 8.21
N PHE A 80 14.84 -19.24 7.62
CA PHE A 80 14.87 -17.94 6.97
C PHE A 80 14.03 -17.91 5.68
N GLU A 81 14.00 -19.01 4.91
CA GLU A 81 13.11 -19.15 3.75
C GLU A 81 11.63 -19.10 4.15
N LEU A 82 11.25 -19.76 5.25
CA LEU A 82 9.89 -19.68 5.79
C LEU A 82 9.53 -18.27 6.27
N GLU A 83 10.47 -17.57 6.90
CA GLU A 83 10.27 -16.20 7.36
C GLU A 83 10.15 -15.23 6.17
N ALA A 84 10.97 -15.38 5.14
CA ALA A 84 10.89 -14.59 3.92
C ALA A 84 9.55 -14.80 3.20
N LEU A 85 9.09 -16.05 3.08
CA LEU A 85 7.79 -16.38 2.51
C LEU A 85 6.63 -15.73 3.29
N ALA A 86 6.72 -15.70 4.62
CA ALA A 86 5.71 -15.06 5.46
C ALA A 86 5.65 -13.55 5.23
N VAL A 87 6.82 -12.89 5.09
CA VAL A 87 6.91 -11.45 4.79
C VAL A 87 6.37 -11.15 3.39
N GLU A 88 6.67 -11.98 2.39
CA GLU A 88 6.12 -11.81 1.04
C GLU A 88 4.59 -11.91 1.02
N ARG A 89 4.00 -12.88 1.72
CA ARG A 89 2.54 -13.00 1.84
C ARG A 89 1.91 -11.77 2.49
N GLN A 90 2.54 -11.23 3.53
CA GLN A 90 2.05 -10.01 4.17
C GLN A 90 2.09 -8.80 3.22
N LEU A 91 3.14 -8.69 2.40
CA LEU A 91 3.23 -7.65 1.38
C LEU A 91 2.15 -7.81 0.30
N GLU A 92 1.84 -9.05 -0.11
CA GLU A 92 0.79 -9.35 -1.08
C GLU A 92 -0.60 -9.04 -0.52
N GLU A 93 -0.91 -9.48 0.70
CA GLU A 93 -2.17 -9.16 1.40
C GLU A 93 -2.37 -7.64 1.54
N ASN A 94 -1.31 -6.91 1.92
CA ASN A 94 -1.36 -5.46 2.00
C ASN A 94 -1.61 -4.81 0.63
N ALA A 95 -0.98 -5.32 -0.44
CA ALA A 95 -1.17 -4.80 -1.79
C ALA A 95 -2.60 -5.02 -2.31
N ASP A 96 -3.21 -6.17 -2.01
CA ASP A 96 -4.61 -6.47 -2.36
C ASP A 96 -5.60 -5.60 -1.59
N ASP A 97 -5.35 -5.34 -0.31
CA ASP A 97 -6.16 -4.39 0.49
C ASP A 97 -6.06 -2.97 -0.10
N TYR A 98 -4.87 -2.53 -0.50
CA TYR A 98 -4.68 -1.23 -1.14
C TYR A 98 -5.43 -1.14 -2.47
N ASN A 99 -5.33 -2.15 -3.33
CA ASN A 99 -6.07 -2.17 -4.59
C ASN A 99 -7.58 -2.11 -4.35
N THR A 100 -8.09 -2.86 -3.38
CA THR A 100 -9.51 -2.86 -3.03
C THR A 100 -9.98 -1.48 -2.55
N ARG A 101 -9.18 -0.82 -1.71
CA ARG A 101 -9.48 0.54 -1.22
C ARG A 101 -9.43 1.58 -2.33
N ILE A 102 -8.44 1.50 -3.22
CA ILE A 102 -8.34 2.40 -4.38
C ILE A 102 -9.51 2.19 -5.34
N GLU A 103 -9.90 0.95 -5.63
CA GLU A 103 -11.05 0.65 -6.48
C GLU A 103 -12.34 1.21 -5.88
N ALA A 104 -12.56 1.03 -4.57
CA ALA A 104 -13.70 1.60 -3.88
C ALA A 104 -13.75 3.14 -3.94
N ASP A 105 -12.59 3.80 -3.86
CA ASP A 105 -12.48 5.26 -3.98
C ASP A 105 -12.68 5.76 -5.42
N VAL A 106 -12.32 4.96 -6.43
CA VAL A 106 -12.48 5.31 -7.86
C VAL A 106 -13.93 5.08 -8.33
N GLU A 107 -14.64 4.10 -7.78
CA GLU A 107 -16.03 3.80 -8.11
C GLU A 107 -17.07 4.67 -7.38
N ALA A 108 -16.68 5.37 -6.30
CA ALA A 108 -17.53 6.26 -5.51
C ALA A 108 -17.71 7.66 -6.11
#